data_AF-A0A6M4FNM6-F1
#
_entry.id   AF-A0A6M4FNM6-F1
#
_cell.length_a   1.000
_cell.length_b   1.000
_cell.length_c   1.000
_cell.angle_alpha   90.00
_cell.angle_beta   90.00
_cell.angle_gamma   90.00
#
_symmetry.space_group_name_H-M   'P 1'
#
loop_
_entity.id
_entity.type
_entity.pdbx_description
1 polymer ?
#
loop_
_entity_poly.entity_id
_entity_poly.type
_entity_poly.pdbx_seq_one_letter_code
_entity_poly.pdbx_strand_id
1 'polypeptide(L)'
;MTRTARVEPINEEREEAIIVSGWRVVDVTNPDLPQEISRHDSEPQAIQAARQFENDTSSEPGSAPDDTQDYDASDVNGGKNL
;
A
#
# COMPACT_ATOMS: atom_id res chain seq x y z
N MET A 1 11.23 8.21 4.30
CA MET A 1 11.44 7.10 3.35
C MET A 1 10.21 6.22 3.48
N THR A 2 9.41 6.11 2.42
CA THR A 2 8.20 5.28 2.42
C THR A 2 8.62 3.83 2.60
N ARG A 3 8.13 3.15 3.64
CA ARG A 3 8.35 1.71 3.77
C ARG A 3 7.34 0.99 2.91
N THR A 4 7.75 -0.15 2.36
CA THR A 4 6.91 -0.99 1.50
C THR A 4 6.81 -2.37 2.10
N ALA A 5 5.61 -2.91 2.20
CA ALA A 5 5.34 -4.25 2.70
C ALA A 5 4.77 -5.16 1.62
N ARG A 6 5.14 -6.44 1.66
CA ARG A 6 4.58 -7.49 0.80
C ARG A 6 3.89 -8.56 1.66
N VAL A 7 2.73 -9.01 1.21
CA VAL A 7 2.01 -10.15 1.79
C VAL A 7 2.41 -11.41 1.03
N GLU A 8 2.78 -12.46 1.75
CA GLU A 8 3.18 -13.76 1.16
C GLU A 8 2.48 -14.92 1.88
N PRO A 9 2.02 -15.95 1.14
CA PRO A 9 1.50 -17.16 1.75
C PRO A 9 2.64 -17.95 2.42
N ILE A 10 2.34 -18.55 3.55
CA ILE A 10 3.17 -19.54 4.21
C ILE A 10 2.66 -20.89 3.75
N ASN A 11 3.52 -21.62 3.05
CA ASN A 11 3.19 -22.92 2.49
C ASN A 11 3.72 -24.02 3.41
N GLU A 12 2.87 -24.99 3.71
CA GLU A 12 3.25 -26.26 4.34
C GLU A 12 3.15 -27.39 3.33
N GLU A 13 4.22 -28.17 3.19
CA GLU A 13 4.18 -29.44 2.46
C GLU A 13 3.57 -30.50 3.36
N ARG A 14 2.44 -31.08 2.93
CA ARG A 14 1.81 -32.21 3.61
C ARG A 14 1.62 -33.35 2.62
N GLU A 15 2.43 -34.38 2.77
CA GLU A 15 2.42 -35.69 2.08
C GLU A 15 2.31 -35.62 0.54
N GLU A 16 1.20 -35.11 0.01
CA GLU A 16 0.88 -35.04 -1.42
C GLU A 16 0.38 -33.66 -1.90
N ALA A 17 0.32 -32.64 -1.01
CA ALA A 17 -0.17 -31.30 -1.36
C ALA A 17 0.59 -30.15 -0.67
N ILE A 18 0.63 -29.00 -1.35
CA ILE A 18 1.06 -27.72 -0.77
C ILE A 18 -0.19 -27.01 -0.25
N ILE A 19 -0.27 -26.80 1.05
CA ILE A 19 -1.38 -26.11 1.70
C ILE A 19 -0.89 -24.76 2.22
N VAL A 20 -1.67 -23.69 1.99
CA VAL A 20 -1.42 -22.40 2.63
C VAL A 20 -1.80 -22.52 4.10
N SER A 21 -0.81 -22.49 4.99
CA SER A 21 -0.99 -22.59 6.44
C SER A 21 -1.09 -21.23 7.14
N GLY A 22 -0.82 -20.15 6.42
CA GLY A 22 -0.98 -18.78 6.91
C GLY A 22 -0.43 -17.76 5.94
N TRP A 23 -0.31 -16.52 6.40
CA TRP A 23 0.15 -15.38 5.63
C TRP A 23 1.14 -14.57 6.45
N ARG A 24 2.28 -14.22 5.85
CA ARG A 24 3.26 -13.32 6.47
C ARG A 24 3.26 -11.97 5.78
N VAL A 25 3.57 -10.95 6.56
CA VAL A 25 3.87 -9.61 6.04
C VAL A 25 5.38 -9.39 6.15
N VAL A 26 5.99 -8.95 5.06
CA VAL A 26 7.43 -8.76 4.94
C VAL A 26 7.72 -7.31 4.56
N ASP A 27 8.52 -6.60 5.35
CA ASP A 27 9.10 -5.32 4.97
C ASP A 27 10.12 -5.56 3.85
N VAL A 28 9.84 -5.00 2.68
CA VAL A 28 10.67 -5.08 1.47
C VAL A 28 11.21 -3.71 1.06
N THR A 29 11.23 -2.74 1.99
CA THR A 29 11.80 -1.40 1.78
C THR A 29 13.25 -1.50 1.30
N ASN A 30 14.01 -2.46 1.83
CA ASN A 30 15.27 -2.90 1.25
C ASN A 30 15.09 -4.28 0.61
N PRO A 31 15.13 -4.40 -0.73
CA PRO A 31 14.92 -5.68 -1.41
C PRO A 31 16.04 -6.70 -1.13
N ASP A 32 17.24 -6.25 -0.75
CA ASP A 32 18.36 -7.13 -0.41
C ASP A 32 18.23 -7.71 1.02
N LEU A 33 17.42 -7.09 1.87
CA LEU A 33 17.25 -7.44 3.27
C LEU A 33 15.76 -7.45 3.68
N PRO A 34 14.94 -8.35 3.10
CA PRO A 34 13.55 -8.49 3.49
C PRO A 34 13.40 -8.96 4.94
N GLN A 35 12.47 -8.38 5.68
CA GLN A 35 12.23 -8.70 7.10
C GLN A 35 10.77 -9.09 7.35
N GLU A 36 10.51 -10.28 7.90
CA GLU A 36 9.16 -10.66 8.34
C GLU A 36 8.76 -9.80 9.55
N ILE A 37 7.67 -9.05 9.42
CA ILE A 37 7.17 -8.13 10.45
C ILE A 37 5.99 -8.72 11.24
N SER A 38 5.17 -9.57 10.61
CA SER A 38 4.03 -10.21 11.26
C SER A 38 3.53 -11.44 10.50
N ARG A 39 2.73 -12.26 11.18
CA ARG A 39 2.08 -13.47 10.65
C ARG A 39 0.61 -13.51 11.05
N HIS A 40 -0.24 -13.97 10.14
CA HIS A 40 -1.69 -14.00 10.25
C HIS A 40 -2.26 -15.30 9.68
N ASP A 41 -3.41 -15.72 10.18
CA ASP A 41 -4.09 -16.94 9.70
C ASP A 41 -4.80 -16.71 8.36
N SER A 42 -5.15 -15.46 8.04
CA SER A 42 -5.93 -15.11 6.86
C SER A 42 -5.31 -13.98 6.04
N GLU A 43 -5.52 -14.06 4.71
CA GLU A 43 -5.03 -13.06 3.76
C GLU A 43 -5.56 -11.64 4.06
N PRO A 44 -6.87 -11.44 4.36
CA PRO A 44 -7.37 -10.10 4.62
C PRO A 44 -6.73 -9.43 5.84
N GLN A 45 -6.42 -10.21 6.88
CA GLN A 45 -5.70 -9.70 8.07
C GLN A 45 -4.27 -9.29 7.71
N ALA A 46 -3.56 -10.10 6.93
CA ALA A 46 -2.21 -9.77 6.48
C ALA A 46 -2.17 -8.53 5.58
N ILE A 47 -3.15 -8.37 4.67
CA ILE A 47 -3.28 -7.17 3.83
C ILE A 47 -3.54 -5.93 4.70
N GLN A 48 -4.43 -6.03 5.69
CA GLN A 48 -4.71 -4.91 6.58
C GLN A 48 -3.47 -4.51 7.38
N ALA A 49 -2.71 -5.49 7.90
CA ALA A 49 -1.48 -5.24 8.62
C ALA A 49 -0.38 -4.61 7.75
N ALA A 50 -0.24 -5.06 6.49
CA ALA A 50 0.68 -4.46 5.53
C ALA A 50 0.36 -2.98 5.27
N ARG A 51 -0.92 -2.65 5.00
CA ARG A 51 -1.36 -1.27 4.78
C ARG A 51 -1.11 -0.38 6.00
N GLN A 52 -1.37 -0.92 7.20
CA GLN A 52 -1.13 -0.18 8.44
C GLN A 52 0.35 0.10 8.63
N PHE A 53 1.22 -0.88 8.41
CA PHE A 53 2.67 -0.70 8.47
C PHE A 53 3.17 0.37 7.50
N GLU A 54 2.68 0.38 6.26
CA GLU A 54 3.03 1.39 5.26
C GLU A 54 2.52 2.78 5.67
N ASN A 55 1.28 2.89 6.13
CA ASN A 55 0.70 4.17 6.59
C ASN A 55 1.44 4.75 7.80
N ASP A 56 1.74 3.92 8.81
CA ASP A 56 2.42 4.34 10.05
C ASP A 56 3.84 4.86 9.77
N THR A 57 4.45 4.36 8.70
CA THR A 57 5.84 4.67 8.34
C THR A 57 5.93 5.72 7.22
N SER A 58 4.83 5.95 6.51
CA SER A 58 4.58 7.09 5.65
C SER A 58 4.28 8.32 6.51
N SER A 59 5.27 8.78 7.28
CA SER A 59 5.24 10.11 7.89
C SER A 59 5.34 11.18 6.80
N GLU A 60 4.21 11.47 6.15
CA GLU A 60 3.94 12.79 5.59
C GLU A 60 2.96 13.50 6.53
N PRO A 61 3.44 14.27 7.51
CA PRO A 61 2.60 15.28 8.16
C PRO A 61 2.30 16.35 7.12
N GLY A 62 1.08 16.33 6.60
CA GLY A 62 0.49 17.46 5.89
C GLY A 62 1.05 17.70 4.48
N SER A 63 0.49 16.98 3.51
CA SER A 63 -0.10 17.75 2.42
C SER A 63 -1.20 18.56 3.07
N ALA A 64 -0.94 19.84 3.35
CA ALA A 64 -2.05 20.78 3.50
C ALA A 64 -3.01 20.51 2.34
N PRO A 65 -4.34 20.48 2.55
CA PRO A 65 -5.24 20.55 1.41
C PRO A 65 -4.83 21.83 0.68
N ASP A 66 -4.10 21.69 -0.43
CA ASP A 66 -3.93 22.78 -1.38
C ASP A 66 -5.27 22.89 -2.08
N ASP A 67 -6.23 23.43 -1.32
CA ASP A 67 -7.58 23.77 -1.71
C ASP A 67 -7.57 25.05 -2.57
N THR A 68 -6.44 25.34 -3.22
CA THR A 68 -6.35 26.24 -4.39
C THR A 68 -6.42 25.44 -5.68
N GLN A 69 -7.20 24.36 -5.69
CA GLN A 69 -7.92 23.94 -6.91
C GLN A 69 -8.96 25.03 -7.26
N ASP A 70 -8.45 26.22 -7.57
CA ASP A 70 -9.16 27.26 -8.30
C ASP A 70 -9.34 26.73 -9.71
N TYR A 71 -10.36 25.88 -9.84
CA TYR A 71 -10.98 25.58 -11.12
C TYR A 71 -11.59 26.90 -11.60
N ASP A 72 -10.81 27.70 -12.33
CA ASP A 72 -11.32 28.89 -12.99
C ASP A 72 -12.22 28.44 -14.15
N ALA A 73 -13.48 28.15 -13.81
CA ALA A 73 -14.55 27.87 -14.74
C ALA A 73 -15.14 29.18 -15.32
N SER A 74 -14.34 30.23 -15.44
CA SER A 74 -14.74 31.54 -15.93
C SER A 74 -14.02 31.89 -17.23
N ASP A 75 -14.32 31.19 -18.33
CA ASP A 75 -14.48 31.83 -19.65
C ASP A 75 -14.86 30.83 -20.75
N VAL A 76 -16.18 30.68 -21.00
CA VAL A 76 -16.73 30.09 -22.23
C VAL A 76 -17.32 31.19 -23.13
N ASN A 77 -16.67 32.37 -23.21
CA ASN A 77 -17.02 33.34 -24.25
C ASN A 77 -15.88 34.30 -24.61
N GLY A 78 -14.76 33.74 -25.07
CA GLY A 78 -13.63 34.47 -25.61
C GLY A 78 -13.35 34.16 -27.09
N GLY A 79 -14.25 34.56 -27.99
CA GLY A 79 -13.89 34.93 -29.36
C GLY A 79 -13.71 33.81 -30.42
N LYS A 80 -14.73 33.63 -31.26
CA LYS A 80 -14.52 33.49 -32.71
C LYS A 80 -15.44 34.45 -33.44
N ASN A 81 -14.92 35.64 -33.71
CA ASN A 81 -15.35 36.39 -34.89
C ASN A 81 -14.80 35.64 -36.11
N LEU A 82 -15.68 35.25 -37.03
CA LEU A 82 -15.50 35.22 -38.48
C LEU A 82 -16.87 35.11 -39.13
#